data_AF-A0A0F6CLT6-F1
#
_entry.id   AF-A0A0F6CLT6-F1
#
_cell.length_a   1.000
_cell.length_b   1.000
_cell.length_c   1.000
_cell.angle_alpha   90.00
_cell.angle_beta   90.00
_cell.angle_gamma   90.00
#
_symmetry.space_group_name_H-M   'P 1'
#
loop_
_entity.id
_entity.type
_entity.pdbx_description
1 polymer ?
#
loop_
_entity_poly.entity_id
_entity_poly.type
_entity_poly.pdbx_seq_one_letter_code
_entity_poly.pdbx_strand_id
1 'polypeptide(L)'
;MKEAIENVYPKAMHITCTVHMIRNAAKYVSHSMKSDFLRDLKNIYGADNWESAKHNFEYLKNKWGGSNKRAVEVVERAMDNIEKLFSFSKALRTLVYTSNIVENYNSVIGSFLAAKKSFNNIN
;
A
#
# COMPACT_ATOMS: atom_id res chain seq x y z
N MET A 1 -1.40 13.98 9.33
CA MET A 1 -1.50 12.76 10.17
C MET A 1 -0.14 12.31 10.68
N LYS A 2 0.85 12.07 9.80
CA LYS A 2 2.22 11.68 10.18
C LYS A 2 2.81 12.56 11.31
N GLU A 3 2.86 13.87 11.09
CA GLU A 3 3.41 14.84 12.07
C GLU A 3 2.72 14.78 13.44
N ALA A 4 1.39 14.67 13.46
CA ALA A 4 0.64 14.57 14.72
C ALA A 4 0.98 13.29 15.50
N ILE A 5 1.14 12.15 14.80
CA ILE A 5 1.53 10.89 15.43
C ILE A 5 2.96 10.95 15.93
N GLU A 6 3.89 11.49 15.14
CA GLU A 6 5.30 11.62 15.52
C GLU A 6 5.49 12.58 16.71
N ASN A 7 4.65 13.62 16.83
CA ASN A 7 4.66 14.53 17.97
C ASN A 7 4.18 13.86 19.27
N VAL A 8 3.12 13.06 19.21
CA VAL A 8 2.52 12.41 20.41
C VAL A 8 3.25 11.12 20.78
N TYR A 9 3.68 10.35 19.78
CA TYR A 9 4.34 9.05 19.94
C TYR A 9 5.69 9.05 19.20
N PRO A 10 6.71 9.78 19.71
CA PRO A 10 7.99 9.96 19.02
C PRO A 10 8.79 8.67 18.82
N LYS A 11 8.48 7.62 19.59
CA LYS A 11 9.10 6.28 19.46
C LYS A 11 8.34 5.36 18.51
N ALA A 12 7.15 5.74 18.05
CA ALA A 12 6.34 4.91 17.17
C ALA A 12 6.83 5.02 15.73
N MET A 13 7.05 3.87 15.09
CA MET A 13 7.34 3.83 13.66
C MET A 13 6.03 3.99 12.88
N HIS A 14 5.78 5.19 12.35
CA HIS A 14 4.66 5.41 11.44
C HIS A 14 4.95 4.80 10.06
N ILE A 15 4.06 3.93 9.59
CA ILE A 15 4.10 3.28 8.28
C ILE A 15 2.75 3.47 7.60
N THR A 16 2.77 4.02 6.38
CA THR A 16 1.56 4.04 5.55
C THR A 16 1.22 2.62 5.11
N CYS A 17 -0.04 2.23 5.26
CA CYS A 17 -0.53 0.89 4.90
C CYS A 17 -0.20 0.52 3.44
N THR A 18 0.58 -0.55 3.25
CA THR A 18 1.00 -1.06 1.93
C THR A 18 -0.20 -1.43 1.05
N VAL A 19 -1.26 -1.97 1.65
CA VAL A 19 -2.49 -2.33 0.93
C VAL A 19 -3.15 -1.10 0.31
N HIS A 20 -3.23 0.01 1.05
CA HIS A 20 -3.76 1.27 0.53
C HIS A 20 -2.84 1.89 -0.53
N MET A 21 -1.52 1.79 -0.35
CA MET A 21 -0.55 2.18 -1.38
C MET A 21 -0.77 1.40 -2.69
N ILE A 22 -0.91 0.07 -2.62
CA ILE A 22 -1.14 -0.80 -3.78
C ILE A 22 -2.41 -0.38 -4.52
N ARG A 23 -3.53 -0.21 -3.82
CA ARG A 23 -4.79 0.25 -4.44
C ARG A 23 -4.64 1.63 -5.08
N ASN A 24 -3.95 2.54 -4.40
CA ASN A 24 -3.74 3.90 -4.88
C ASN A 24 -2.86 3.95 -6.14
N ALA A 25 -1.82 3.12 -6.23
CA ALA A 25 -0.99 3.02 -7.43
C ALA A 25 -1.77 2.37 -8.59
N ALA A 26 -2.44 1.25 -8.32
CA ALA A 26 -3.15 0.46 -9.33
C ALA A 26 -4.34 1.19 -9.97
N LYS A 27 -4.87 2.25 -9.34
CA LYS A 27 -5.95 3.07 -9.93
C LYS A 27 -5.52 3.87 -11.17
N TYR A 28 -4.21 4.10 -11.33
CA TYR A 28 -3.63 4.82 -12.47
C TYR A 28 -3.17 3.88 -13.61
N VAL A 29 -3.50 2.59 -13.51
CA VAL A 29 -3.14 1.57 -14.50
C VAL A 29 -4.42 1.05 -15.14
N SER A 30 -4.40 0.91 -16.47
CA SER A 30 -5.52 0.36 -17.22
C SER A 30 -5.84 -1.06 -16.76
N HIS A 31 -7.11 -1.46 -16.89
CA HIS A 31 -7.55 -2.76 -16.39
C HIS A 31 -6.77 -3.94 -17.01
N SER A 32 -6.49 -3.88 -18.31
CA SER A 32 -5.74 -4.91 -19.04
C SER A 32 -4.29 -5.07 -18.59
N MET A 33 -3.67 -4.01 -18.08
CA MET A 33 -2.27 -4.02 -17.62
C MET A 33 -2.13 -4.18 -16.11
N LYS A 34 -3.24 -4.08 -15.37
CA LYS A 34 -3.24 -4.03 -13.90
C LYS A 34 -2.63 -5.27 -13.27
N SER A 35 -2.88 -6.47 -13.81
CA SER A 35 -2.31 -7.72 -13.29
C SER A 35 -0.78 -7.75 -13.41
N ASP A 36 -0.24 -7.28 -14.54
CA ASP A 36 1.19 -7.19 -14.80
C ASP A 36 1.86 -6.17 -13.87
N PHE A 37 1.26 -4.98 -13.74
CA PHE A 37 1.74 -3.96 -12.81
C PHE A 37 1.76 -4.44 -11.36
N LEU A 38 0.70 -5.11 -10.90
CA LEU A 38 0.62 -5.63 -9.54
C LEU A 38 1.67 -6.71 -9.26
N ARG A 39 2.03 -7.52 -10.26
CA ARG A 39 3.11 -8.50 -10.16
C ARG A 39 4.46 -7.81 -9.97
N ASP A 40 4.76 -6.81 -10.79
CA ASP A 40 6.02 -6.04 -10.67
C ASP A 40 6.07 -5.28 -9.34
N LEU A 41 4.96 -4.69 -8.90
CA LEU A 41 4.86 -4.01 -7.61
C LEU A 41 5.07 -4.97 -6.43
N LYS A 42 4.58 -6.21 -6.53
CA LYS A 42 4.79 -7.26 -5.53
C LYS A 42 6.26 -7.61 -5.35
N ASN A 43 7.05 -7.56 -6.42
CA ASN A 43 8.48 -7.82 -6.33
C ASN A 43 9.21 -6.77 -5.48
N ILE A 44 8.64 -5.57 -5.28
CA ILE A 44 9.21 -4.53 -4.43
C ILE A 44 8.95 -4.84 -2.95
N TYR A 45 7.69 -4.82 -2.53
CA TYR A 45 7.34 -4.98 -1.11
C TYR A 45 7.52 -6.41 -0.59
N GLY A 46 7.53 -7.40 -1.50
CA GLY A 46 7.76 -8.82 -1.20
C GLY A 46 9.21 -9.28 -1.34
N ALA A 47 10.16 -8.39 -1.64
CA ALA A 47 11.57 -8.74 -1.80
C ALA A 47 12.18 -9.32 -0.50
N ASP A 48 13.24 -10.11 -0.62
CA ASP A 48 13.90 -10.70 0.55
C ASP A 48 14.62 -9.67 1.41
N ASN A 49 15.30 -8.71 0.78
CA ASN A 49 16.04 -7.62 1.42
C ASN A 49 15.80 -6.26 0.70
N TRP A 50 16.26 -5.18 1.32
CA TRP A 50 16.04 -3.82 0.85
C TRP A 50 16.74 -3.53 -0.48
N GLU A 51 17.93 -4.09 -0.68
CA GLU A 51 18.71 -3.97 -1.91
C GLU A 51 17.95 -4.54 -3.10
N SER A 52 17.36 -5.73 -2.95
CA SER A 52 16.49 -6.33 -3.96
C SER A 52 15.23 -5.51 -4.22
N ALA A 53 14.63 -4.90 -3.19
CA ALA A 53 13.47 -4.03 -3.35
C ALA A 53 13.80 -2.78 -4.16
N LYS A 54 14.94 -2.14 -3.90
CA LYS A 54 15.46 -0.99 -4.67
C LYS A 54 15.68 -1.38 -6.13
N HIS A 55 16.31 -2.52 -6.39
CA HIS A 55 16.51 -3.01 -7.76
C HIS A 55 15.19 -3.23 -8.50
N ASN A 56 14.22 -3.87 -7.84
CA ASN A 56 12.88 -4.10 -8.40
C ASN A 56 12.11 -2.79 -8.63
N PHE A 57 12.35 -1.77 -7.81
CA PHE A 57 11.78 -0.44 -8.01
C PHE A 57 12.36 0.26 -9.25
N GLU A 58 13.67 0.17 -9.49
CA GLU A 58 14.28 0.69 -10.72
C GLU A 58 13.71 0.00 -11.96
N TYR A 59 13.57 -1.33 -11.92
CA TYR A 59 12.91 -2.08 -12.98
C TYR A 59 11.47 -1.60 -13.21
N LEU A 60 10.69 -1.40 -12.14
CA LEU A 60 9.32 -0.91 -12.24
C LEU A 60 9.28 0.51 -12.84
N LYS A 61 10.18 1.41 -12.44
CA LYS A 61 10.29 2.76 -13.01
C LYS A 61 10.56 2.71 -14.51
N ASN A 62 11.50 1.88 -14.94
CA ASN A 62 11.86 1.76 -16.35
C ASN A 62 10.71 1.21 -17.19
N LYS A 63 10.00 0.19 -16.70
CA LYS A 63 8.89 -0.43 -17.44
C LYS A 63 7.62 0.43 -17.47
N TRP A 64 7.29 1.10 -16.37
CA TRP A 64 5.99 1.76 -16.18
C TRP A 64 6.05 3.29 -16.18
N GLY A 65 7.24 3.89 -16.09
CA GLY A 65 7.44 5.34 -15.93
C GLY A 65 6.99 6.18 -17.13
N GLY A 66 6.94 5.59 -18.33
CA GLY A 66 6.42 6.25 -19.53
C GLY A 66 4.89 6.38 -19.49
N SER A 67 4.18 5.26 -19.71
CA SER A 67 2.72 5.23 -19.86
C SER A 67 1.94 5.36 -18.56
N ASN A 68 2.55 5.05 -17.41
CA ASN A 68 1.89 5.00 -16.10
C ASN A 68 2.62 5.81 -15.04
N LYS A 69 3.17 6.98 -15.42
CA LYS A 69 3.94 7.88 -14.55
C LYS A 69 3.29 8.11 -13.18
N ARG A 70 1.98 8.41 -13.12
CA ARG A 70 1.26 8.63 -11.85
C ARG A 70 1.23 7.40 -10.93
N ALA A 71 1.19 6.19 -11.49
CA ALA A 71 1.27 4.97 -10.70
C ALA A 71 2.66 4.85 -10.07
N VAL A 72 3.71 5.12 -10.85
CA VAL A 72 5.11 5.11 -10.40
C VAL A 72 5.35 6.17 -9.31
N GLU A 73 4.85 7.39 -9.47
CA GLU A 73 4.94 8.48 -8.47
C GLU A 73 4.27 8.11 -7.13
N VAL A 74 3.22 7.27 -7.14
CA VAL A 74 2.63 6.77 -5.91
C VAL A 74 3.56 5.77 -5.22
N VAL A 75 4.17 4.86 -5.99
CA VAL A 75 5.12 3.88 -5.45
C VAL A 75 6.38 4.56 -4.92
N GLU A 76 6.92 5.53 -5.66
CA GLU A 76 8.09 6.31 -5.29
C GLU A 76 7.89 7.02 -3.94
N ARG A 77 6.77 7.74 -3.76
CA ARG A 77 6.43 8.39 -2.49
C ARG A 77 6.22 7.40 -1.33
N ALA A 78 6.00 6.12 -1.63
CA ALA A 78 5.86 5.08 -0.63
C ALA A 78 7.17 4.38 -0.29
N MET A 79 8.26 4.61 -1.03
CA MET A 79 9.53 3.89 -0.83
C MET A 79 10.09 4.05 0.59
N ASP A 80 10.01 5.24 1.18
CA ASP A 80 10.40 5.47 2.59
C ASP A 80 9.60 4.60 3.57
N ASN A 81 8.32 4.35 3.28
CA ASN A 81 7.49 3.47 4.11
C ASN A 81 7.80 2.00 3.83
N ILE A 82 8.13 1.64 2.59
CA ILE A 82 8.52 0.28 2.23
C ILE A 82 9.86 -0.07 2.90
N GLU A 83 10.84 0.84 2.91
CA GLU A 83 12.12 0.66 3.58
C GLU A 83 11.93 0.28 5.06
N LYS A 84 11.07 1.01 5.77
CA LYS A 84 10.72 0.72 7.17
C LYS A 84 10.22 -0.71 7.37
N LEU A 85 9.52 -1.29 6.39
CA LEU A 85 9.07 -2.69 6.48
C LEU A 85 10.24 -3.66 6.60
N PHE A 86 11.38 -3.37 5.97
CA PHE A 86 12.56 -4.24 6.00
C PHE A 86 13.28 -4.27 7.36
N SER A 87 12.89 -3.40 8.30
CA SER A 87 13.29 -3.55 9.71
C SER A 87 12.58 -4.73 10.42
N PHE A 88 11.51 -5.27 9.82
CA PHE A 88 10.77 -6.41 10.34
C PHE A 88 11.14 -7.71 9.61
N SER A 89 10.94 -8.84 10.30
CA SER A 89 11.07 -10.17 9.69
C SER A 89 10.11 -10.35 8.51
N LYS A 90 10.44 -11.24 7.57
CA LYS A 90 9.59 -11.54 6.41
C LYS A 90 8.17 -11.97 6.79
N ALA A 91 8.04 -12.71 7.89
CA ALA A 91 6.73 -13.12 8.43
C ALA A 91 5.90 -11.91 8.88
N LEU A 92 6.51 -10.99 9.65
CA LEU A 92 5.84 -9.77 10.10
C LEU A 92 5.49 -8.84 8.93
N ARG A 93 6.39 -8.67 7.96
CA ARG A 93 6.11 -7.91 6.73
C ARG A 93 4.89 -8.45 6.00
N THR A 94 4.80 -9.78 5.89
CA THR A 94 3.66 -10.45 5.24
C THR A 94 2.34 -10.11 5.93
N LEU A 95 2.31 -10.06 7.26
CA LEU A 95 1.11 -9.64 7.98
C LEU A 95 0.72 -8.19 7.66
N VAL A 96 1.70 -7.28 7.55
CA VAL A 96 1.45 -5.85 7.29
C VAL A 96 0.83 -5.59 5.92
N TYR A 97 1.27 -6.29 4.86
CA TYR A 97 0.73 -6.11 3.51
C TYR A 97 -0.35 -7.12 3.12
N THR A 98 -0.84 -7.94 4.06
CA THR A 98 -1.98 -8.83 3.80
C THR A 98 -3.27 -8.02 3.70
N SER A 99 -3.93 -8.07 2.54
CA SER A 99 -5.18 -7.36 2.30
C SER A 99 -6.37 -7.94 3.05
N ASN A 100 -6.37 -9.24 3.36
CA ASN A 100 -7.52 -9.95 3.91
C ASN A 100 -8.04 -9.32 5.20
N ILE A 101 -7.16 -8.90 6.11
CA ILE A 101 -7.59 -8.33 7.41
C ILE A 101 -8.40 -7.05 7.18
N VAL A 102 -7.86 -6.13 6.38
CA VAL A 102 -8.50 -4.82 6.12
C VAL A 102 -9.73 -4.99 5.22
N GLU A 103 -9.67 -5.83 4.20
CA GLU A 103 -10.78 -6.01 3.27
C GLU A 103 -11.95 -6.79 3.87
N ASN A 104 -11.68 -7.79 4.70
CA ASN A 104 -12.75 -8.51 5.39
C ASN A 104 -13.52 -7.55 6.31
N TYR A 105 -12.79 -6.69 7.03
CA TYR A 105 -13.40 -5.66 7.86
C TYR A 105 -14.23 -4.67 7.03
N ASN A 106 -13.67 -4.14 5.94
CA ASN A 106 -14.38 -3.23 5.03
C ASN A 106 -15.64 -3.87 4.43
N SER A 107 -15.58 -5.15 4.08
CA SER A 107 -16.70 -5.92 3.54
C SER A 107 -17.85 -6.01 4.55
N VAL A 108 -17.54 -6.36 5.81
CA VAL A 108 -18.54 -6.42 6.89
C VAL A 108 -19.22 -5.06 7.09
N ILE A 109 -18.44 -3.97 7.14
CA ILE A 109 -18.98 -2.61 7.23
C ILE A 109 -19.86 -2.31 6.02
N GLY A 110 -19.37 -2.57 4.80
CA GLY A 110 -20.10 -2.32 3.56
C GLY A 110 -21.45 -3.02 3.54
N SER A 111 -21.50 -4.29 3.95
CA SER A 111 -22.75 -5.04 4.08
C SER A 111 -23.70 -4.44 5.10
N PHE A 112 -23.21 -4.06 6.28
CA PHE A 112 -24.02 -3.40 7.31
C PHE A 112 -24.59 -2.05 6.83
N LEU A 113 -23.76 -1.22 6.21
CA LEU A 113 -24.17 0.07 5.67
C LEU A 113 -25.19 -0.09 4.53
N ALA A 114 -25.02 -1.07 3.65
CA ALA A 114 -25.98 -1.35 2.57
C ALA A 114 -27.37 -1.73 3.12
N ALA A 115 -27.42 -2.41 4.27
CA ALA A 115 -28.66 -2.73 4.96
C ALA A 115 -29.31 -1.50 5.63
N LYS A 116 -28.56 -0.44 5.92
CA LYS A 116 -29.02 0.75 6.64
C LYS A 116 -28.92 2.01 5.76
N LYS A 117 -29.97 2.26 4.96
CA LYS A 117 -30.05 3.34 3.96
C LYS A 117 -29.95 4.77 4.51
N SER A 118 -30.26 4.99 5.79
CA SER A 118 -30.07 6.28 6.44
C SER A 118 -29.63 6.11 7.89
N PHE A 119 -28.80 7.05 8.34
CA PHE A 119 -28.42 7.20 9.73
C PHE A 119 -29.18 8.38 10.30
N ASN A 120 -29.72 8.22 11.50
CA ASN A 120 -30.18 9.37 12.27
C ASN A 120 -28.93 10.17 12.67
N ASN A 121 -29.00 11.51 12.54
CA ASN A 121 -27.92 12.36 12.99
C ASN A 121 -27.63 12.10 14.47
N ILE A 122 -26.36 11.97 14.79
CA ILE A 122 -25.89 12.01 16.16
C ILE A 122 -25.76 13.51 16.46
N ASN A 123 -26.67 14.05 17.28
CA ASN A 123 -26.57 15.41 17.80
C ASN A 123 -25.27 15.62 18.57
#